data_AF-B0SY71-F1
#
_entry.id   AF-B0SY71-F1
#
_cell.length_a   1.000
_cell.length_b   1.000
_cell.length_c   1.000
_cell.angle_alpha   90.00
_cell.angle_beta   90.00
_cell.angle_gamma   90.00
#
_symmetry.space_group_name_H-M   'P 1'
#
loop_
_entity.id
_entity.type
_entity.pdbx_description
1 polymer ?
#
loop_
_entity_poly.entity_id
_entity_poly.type
_entity_poly.pdbx_seq_one_letter_code
_entity_poly.pdbx_strand_id
1 'polypeptide(L)' 'MTRWTELLETIGIHQVSAREIRAEAFFLGNRHKGRIVEGARLELQAPDLDPHRAVLLRAVIRSAPLSDGTEP' A
#
# COMPACT_ATOMS: atom_id res chain seq x y z
N MET A 1 -3.33 16.33 -24.40
CA MET A 1 -2.46 16.12 -23.22
C MET A 1 -3.35 15.80 -22.03
N THR A 2 -3.92 14.60 -22.02
CA THR A 2 -4.98 14.17 -21.09
C THR A 2 -4.90 12.65 -20.99
N ARG A 3 -3.83 12.15 -20.36
CA ARG A 3 -3.68 10.72 -20.00
C ARG A 3 -3.37 10.52 -18.52
N TRP A 4 -2.94 11.57 -17.83
CA TRP A 4 -2.60 11.52 -16.42
C TRP A 4 -3.80 11.79 -15.51
N THR A 5 -4.79 12.58 -15.95
CA THR A 5 -6.01 12.88 -15.19
C THR A 5 -7.03 11.73 -15.23
N GLU A 6 -7.24 11.05 -16.36
CA GLU A 6 -8.07 9.83 -16.41
C GLU A 6 -7.48 8.69 -15.56
N LEU A 7 -6.15 8.59 -15.49
CA LEU A 7 -5.48 7.62 -14.62
C LEU A 7 -5.73 7.96 -13.15
N LEU A 8 -5.70 9.25 -12.78
CA LEU A 8 -6.02 9.72 -11.42
C LEU A 8 -7.51 9.56 -11.08
N GLU A 9 -8.42 9.71 -12.04
CA GLU A 9 -9.85 9.42 -11.85
C GLU A 9 -10.12 7.91 -11.70
N THR A 10 -9.34 7.06 -12.37
CA THR A 10 -9.38 5.60 -12.16
C THR A 10 -8.80 5.23 -10.79
N ILE A 11 -7.82 5.99 -10.29
CA ILE A 11 -7.18 5.81 -8.97
C ILE A 11 -7.98 6.51 -7.85
N GLY A 12 -8.95 7.37 -8.17
CA GLY A 12 -9.43 8.41 -7.28
C GLY A 12 -10.71 8.15 -6.48
N ILE A 13 -11.51 7.11 -6.75
CA ILE A 13 -12.85 6.98 -6.13
C ILE A 13 -13.21 5.55 -5.69
N HIS A 14 -12.24 4.68 -5.46
CA HIS A 14 -12.45 3.61 -4.47
C HIS A 14 -11.79 4.09 -3.19
N GLN A 15 -12.59 4.71 -2.32
CA GLN A 15 -12.16 5.15 -1.00
C GLN A 15 -11.65 3.92 -0.24
N VAL A 16 -10.35 3.65 -0.34
CA VAL A 16 -9.70 2.63 0.46
C VAL A 16 -9.93 2.99 1.92
N SER A 17 -10.78 2.22 2.59
CA SER A 17 -11.20 2.52 3.93
C SER A 17 -10.07 2.23 4.91
N ALA A 18 -10.05 2.93 6.05
CA ALA A 18 -9.10 2.64 7.12
C ALA A 18 -9.16 1.18 7.59
N ARG A 19 -10.30 0.50 7.40
CA ARG A 19 -10.46 -0.94 7.67
C ARG A 19 -9.66 -1.79 6.70
N GLU A 20 -9.72 -1.49 5.41
CA GLU A 20 -8.98 -2.21 4.37
C GLU A 20 -7.47 -2.02 4.53
N ILE A 21 -7.03 -0.81 4.85
CA ILE A 21 -5.62 -0.51 5.14
C ILE A 21 -5.11 -1.36 6.31
N ARG A 22 -5.87 -1.43 7.42
CA ARG A 22 -5.49 -2.24 8.59
C ARG A 22 -5.46 -3.74 8.27
N ALA A 23 -6.42 -4.22 7.48
CA ALA A 23 -6.46 -5.61 7.05
C ALA A 23 -5.23 -5.98 6.20
N GLU A 24 -4.87 -5.13 5.23
CA GLU A 24 -3.70 -5.34 4.40
C GLU A 24 -2.40 -5.25 5.19
N ALA A 25 -2.29 -4.25 6.09
CA ALA A 25 -1.14 -4.12 6.99
C ALA A 25 -0.97 -5.36 7.88
N PHE A 26 -2.06 -5.93 8.39
CA PHE A 26 -2.04 -7.18 9.17
C PHE A 26 -1.57 -8.36 8.31
N PHE A 27 -2.11 -8.49 7.10
CA PHE A 27 -1.74 -9.56 6.17
C PHE A 27 -0.26 -9.49 5.77
N LEU A 28 0.22 -8.29 5.42
CA LEU A 28 1.62 -8.01 5.16
C LEU A 28 2.49 -8.27 6.38
N GLY A 29 2.03 -7.91 7.58
CA GLY A 29 2.73 -8.18 8.83
C GLY A 29 2.90 -9.67 9.07
N ASN A 30 1.87 -10.47 8.81
CA ASN A 30 1.96 -11.93 8.91
C ASN A 30 2.89 -12.53 7.83
N ARG A 31 2.77 -12.07 6.58
CA ARG A 31 3.55 -12.58 5.44
C ARG A 31 5.03 -12.20 5.51
N HIS A 32 5.33 -10.96 5.89
CA HIS A 32 6.68 -10.39 5.89
C HIS A 32 7.30 -10.31 7.29
N LYS A 33 6.75 -11.06 8.25
CA LYS A 33 7.27 -11.17 9.64
C LYS A 33 7.41 -9.82 10.35
N GLY A 34 6.36 -9.01 10.30
CA GLY A 34 6.31 -7.67 10.89
C GLY A 34 6.92 -6.57 10.02
N ARG A 35 7.61 -6.90 8.91
CA ARG A 35 8.18 -5.92 7.98
C ARG A 35 7.15 -5.42 6.97
N ILE A 36 6.14 -4.72 7.45
CA ILE A 36 4.96 -4.31 6.66
C ILE A 36 5.35 -3.39 5.50
N VAL A 37 6.14 -2.33 5.75
CA VAL A 37 6.53 -1.35 4.73
C VAL A 37 7.43 -1.96 3.66
N GLU A 38 8.46 -2.71 4.08
CA GLU A 38 9.36 -3.40 3.16
C GLU A 38 8.62 -4.49 2.37
N GLY A 39 7.72 -5.22 3.01
CA GLY A 39 6.84 -6.18 2.37
C GLY A 39 5.94 -5.54 1.32
N ALA A 40 5.31 -4.40 1.66
CA ALA A 40 4.50 -3.65 0.71
C ALA A 40 5.31 -3.15 -0.49
N ARG A 41 6.55 -2.71 -0.28
CA ARG A 41 7.46 -2.29 -1.36
C ARG A 41 7.85 -3.45 -2.27
N LEU A 42 8.14 -4.62 -1.71
CA LEU A 42 8.45 -5.82 -2.48
C LEU A 42 7.25 -6.27 -3.31
N GLU A 43 6.05 -6.26 -2.72
CA GLU A 43 4.83 -6.65 -3.42
C GLU A 43 4.40 -5.62 -4.47
N LEU A 44 4.76 -4.34 -4.31
CA LEU A 44 4.58 -3.31 -5.35
C LEU A 44 5.42 -3.54 -6.61
N GLN A 45 6.49 -4.33 -6.52
CA GLN A 45 7.37 -4.65 -7.66
C GLN A 45 6.92 -5.90 -8.42
N ALA A 46 5.83 -6.56 -7.98
CA ALA A 46 5.33 -7.74 -8.66
C ALA A 46 4.80 -7.39 -10.06
N PRO A 47 5.17 -8.15 -11.11
CA PRO A 47 4.83 -7.83 -12.50
C PRO A 47 3.32 -7.94 -12.81
N ASP A 48 2.60 -8.79 -12.08
CA ASP A 48 1.14 -9.01 -12.24
C ASP A 48 0.34 -8.41 -11.08
N LEU A 49 0.78 -7.27 -10.55
CA LEU A 49 0.10 -6.63 -9.43
C LEU A 49 -1.22 -6.00 -9.86
N ASP A 50 -2.30 -6.44 -9.23
CA ASP A 50 -3.62 -5.85 -9.39
C ASP A 50 -3.62 -4.34 -9.06
N PRO A 51 -4.26 -3.49 -9.89
CA PRO A 51 -4.27 -2.03 -9.67
C PRO A 51 -4.88 -1.60 -8.33
N HIS A 52 -5.94 -2.27 -7.87
CA HIS A 52 -6.56 -1.97 -6.58
C HIS A 52 -5.60 -2.34 -5.44
N ARG A 53 -4.92 -3.47 -5.57
CA ARG A 53 -3.87 -3.89 -4.64
C ARG A 53 -2.70 -2.89 -4.59
N ALA A 54 -2.29 -2.33 -5.73
CA ALA A 54 -1.26 -1.29 -5.76
C ALA A 54 -1.65 -0.02 -4.98
N VAL A 55 -2.92 0.39 -5.06
CA VAL A 55 -3.44 1.53 -4.28
C VAL A 55 -3.43 1.21 -2.78
N LEU A 56 -3.86 0.01 -2.40
CA LEU A 56 -3.88 -0.46 -1.02
C LEU A 56 -2.46 -0.50 -0.41
N LEU A 57 -1.48 -1.06 -1.13
CA LEU A 57 -0.09 -1.11 -0.69
C LEU A 57 0.52 0.29 -0.52
N ARG A 58 0.22 1.22 -1.44
CA ARG A 58 0.64 2.62 -1.31
C ARG A 58 -0.03 3.32 -0.12
N ALA A 59 -1.31 3.04 0.13
CA ALA A 59 -2.03 3.56 1.28
C ALA A 59 -1.45 3.02 2.60
N VAL A 60 -1.11 1.73 2.66
CA VAL A 60 -0.42 1.11 3.79
C VAL A 60 0.92 1.80 4.05
N ILE A 61 1.76 1.96 3.03
CA ILE A 61 3.06 2.64 3.16
C ILE A 61 2.90 4.08 3.67
N ARG A 62 1.89 4.82 3.16
CA ARG A 62 1.61 6.20 3.60
C ARG A 62 1.07 6.27 5.03
N SER A 63 0.29 5.28 5.44
CA SER A 63 -0.33 5.22 6.77
C SER A 63 0.58 4.64 7.85
N ALA A 64 1.65 3.95 7.45
CA ALA A 64 2.64 3.46 8.38
C ALA A 64 3.24 4.68 9.09
N PRO A 65 3.22 4.74 10.43
CA PRO A 65 4.01 5.73 11.12
C PRO A 65 5.45 5.57 10.61
N LEU A 66 6.14 6.68 10.37
CA LEU A 66 7.58 6.66 10.16
C LEU A 66 8.17 6.00 11.40
N SER A 67 8.33 4.68 11.36
CA SER A 67 9.18 3.97 12.29
C SER A 67 10.59 4.35 11.88
N ASP A 68 10.97 5.58 12.25
CA ASP A 68 12.35 5.95 12.45
C ASP A 68 12.95 4.86 13.33
N GLY A 69 14.07 4.32 12.86
CA GLY A 69 14.85 3.33 13.60
C GLY A 69 15.33 3.94 14.90
N THR A 70 14.51 3.86 15.94
CA THR A 70 14.93 4.04 17.32
C THR A 70 14.95 2.65 17.95
N GLU A 71 16.12 2.03 17.87
CA GLU A 71 16.51 0.92 18.74
C GLU A 71 16.39 1.36 20.22
N PRO A 72 16.09 0.43 21.15
CA PRO A 72 16.09 0.70 22.58
C PRO A 72 17.48 1.01 23.15
#